data_AF-A0A7J6HL97-F1
#
_entry.id   AF-A0A7J6HL97-F1
#
_cell.length_a   1.000
_cell.length_b   1.000
_cell.length_c   1.000
_cell.angle_alpha   90.00
_cell.angle_beta   90.00
_cell.angle_gamma   90.00
#
_symmetry.space_group_name_H-M   'P 1'
#
loop_
_entity.id
_entity.type
_entity.pdbx_description
1 polymer ?
#
loop_
_entity_poly.entity_id
_entity_poly.type
_entity_poly.pdbx_seq_one_letter_code
_entity_poly.pdbx_strand_id
1 'polypeptide(L)'
;MGFSTLGLCSHIFVGNGHGKNVKFQYFNDIGRSTLSFKLFNSRRVSARPLSSKFESIAFEERTSPTEVKKEIELCYELIRRLGKGVVYLGSSRMGPGHSHYSQTQELGREIATLLDCTTWSGAGPGLMDAATKGALEAGKPVGGFKIGKEAGEWTTSNFHPYLPSEAYLTCRFFSARKHGLVDAAVRRSITDRTAVVALPGGIGTLDEMFEILALIQLERIGSEHPVPFLLMNYDSFYLKLLDFLDDCKVWGTVFDGEVASLWKVCNNNSEALAYLSKFII
;
A
#
# COMPACT_ATOMS: atom_id res chain seq x y z
N MET A 1 26.72 29.92 29.15
CA MET A 1 26.20 31.21 28.62
C MET A 1 26.10 31.09 27.10
N GLY A 2 24.94 31.40 26.50
CA GLY A 2 24.80 31.47 25.03
C GLY A 2 23.47 30.95 24.44
N PHE A 3 22.51 31.87 24.28
CA PHE A 3 21.46 32.10 23.27
C PHE A 3 20.64 31.00 22.50
N SER A 4 19.31 31.15 22.66
CA SER A 4 18.16 31.25 21.71
C SER A 4 17.84 30.23 20.60
N THR A 5 16.54 29.86 20.50
CA THR A 5 15.62 30.17 19.36
C THR A 5 14.14 30.10 19.77
N LEU A 6 13.32 30.99 19.18
CA LEU A 6 11.88 31.20 19.39
C LEU A 6 11.00 30.08 18.78
N GLY A 7 9.87 29.78 19.44
CA GLY A 7 8.72 29.08 18.85
C GLY A 7 7.57 30.05 18.60
N LEU A 8 6.97 30.02 17.39
CA LEU A 8 5.73 30.73 17.08
C LEU A 8 4.52 29.87 17.48
N CYS A 9 3.63 30.43 18.29
CA CYS A 9 2.33 29.85 18.64
C CYS A 9 1.24 30.77 18.09
N SER A 10 0.41 30.29 17.16
CA SER A 10 -0.75 31.05 16.63
C SER A 10 -2.03 30.55 17.30
N HIS A 11 -2.70 31.41 18.08
CA HIS A 11 -4.00 31.11 18.69
C HIS A 11 -5.16 31.68 17.86
N ILE A 12 -6.17 30.84 17.58
CA ILE A 12 -7.45 31.24 16.98
C ILE A 12 -8.49 31.30 18.10
N PHE A 13 -9.11 32.47 18.28
CA PHE A 13 -10.25 32.63 19.19
C PHE A 13 -11.56 32.67 18.39
N VAL A 14 -12.47 31.75 18.70
CA VAL A 14 -13.86 31.75 18.20
C VAL A 14 -14.76 32.22 19.34
N GLY A 15 -15.20 33.49 19.27
CA GLY A 15 -16.19 34.03 20.20
C GLY A 15 -17.61 33.69 19.76
N ASN A 16 -18.36 32.98 20.61
CA ASN A 16 -19.73 32.58 20.31
C ASN A 16 -20.70 33.72 20.66
N GLY A 17 -21.04 34.57 19.68
CA GLY A 17 -22.04 35.62 19.83
C GLY A 17 -23.38 35.18 19.24
N HIS A 18 -24.44 35.15 20.05
CA HIS A 18 -25.81 34.96 19.59
C HIS A 18 -26.25 36.14 18.68
N GLY A 19 -26.04 36.00 17.37
CA GLY A 19 -26.48 36.94 16.35
C GLY A 19 -25.91 36.58 14.98
N LYS A 20 -26.75 36.63 13.94
CA LYS A 20 -26.46 36.21 12.54
C LYS A 20 -25.38 37.04 11.84
N ASN A 21 -24.13 37.00 12.32
CA ASN A 21 -22.93 37.51 11.66
C ASN A 21 -21.69 36.81 12.25
N VAL A 22 -20.95 36.08 11.44
CA VAL A 22 -19.64 35.52 11.83
C VAL A 22 -18.56 36.53 11.44
N LYS A 23 -17.74 36.97 12.40
CA LYS A 23 -16.58 37.84 12.17
C LYS A 23 -15.31 37.07 12.46
N PHE A 24 -14.39 37.04 11.50
CA PHE A 24 -13.03 36.55 11.70
C PHE A 24 -12.09 37.74 11.84
N GLN A 25 -11.25 37.72 12.87
CA GLN A 25 -10.14 38.66 13.03
C GLN A 25 -8.83 37.90 12.94
N TYR A 26 -7.92 38.40 12.12
CA TYR A 26 -6.56 37.87 11.95
C TYR A 26 -5.57 38.96 12.32
N PHE A 27 -4.50 38.60 13.01
CA PHE A 27 -3.41 39.51 13.40
C PHE A 27 -2.13 39.04 12.74
N ASN A 28 -1.56 39.89 11.87
CA ASN A 28 -0.17 39.82 11.45
C ASN A 28 0.48 41.19 11.71
N ASP A 29 1.81 41.24 11.82
CA ASP A 29 2.63 42.41 12.23
C ASP A 29 2.51 43.66 11.35
N ILE A 30 1.58 43.70 10.40
CA ILE A 30 1.31 44.85 9.53
C ILE A 30 -0.21 45.06 9.43
N GLY A 31 -0.84 45.55 10.50
CA GLY A 31 -2.18 46.16 10.48
C GLY A 31 -3.40 45.24 10.58
N ARG A 32 -4.52 45.83 11.07
CA ARG A 32 -5.80 45.15 11.37
C ARG A 32 -6.73 45.16 10.15
N SER A 33 -7.12 43.99 9.63
CA SER A 33 -8.16 43.88 8.60
C SER A 33 -9.34 43.04 9.09
N THR A 34 -10.57 43.43 8.71
CA THR A 34 -11.82 42.76 9.10
C THR A 34 -12.60 42.40 7.85
N LEU A 35 -12.91 41.11 7.64
CA LEU A 35 -13.86 40.66 6.61
C LEU A 35 -15.22 40.36 7.22
N SER A 36 -16.29 40.81 6.56
CA SER A 36 -17.68 40.52 6.94
C SER A 36 -18.48 40.08 5.71
N PHE A 37 -19.15 38.93 5.80
CA PHE A 37 -20.07 38.42 4.77
C PHE A 37 -21.52 38.54 5.23
N LYS A 38 -22.42 38.98 4.34
CA LYS A 38 -23.88 38.92 4.51
C LYS A 38 -24.46 37.84 3.61
N LEU A 39 -25.19 36.88 4.18
CA LEU A 39 -25.95 35.90 3.40
C LEU A 39 -27.28 36.49 2.92
N PHE A 40 -27.54 36.44 1.61
CA PHE A 40 -28.83 36.75 0.99
C PHE A 40 -29.74 35.51 0.98
N ASN A 41 -31.03 35.73 1.30
CA ASN A 41 -32.08 34.70 1.24
C ASN A 41 -32.53 34.48 -0.22
N SER A 42 -32.56 33.23 -0.68
CA SER A 42 -33.29 32.83 -1.89
C SER A 42 -34.24 31.65 -1.61
N ARG A 43 -35.32 31.59 -2.38
CA ARG A 43 -36.61 30.93 -2.12
C ARG A 43 -36.54 29.40 -2.00
N ARG A 44 -37.42 28.83 -1.17
CA ARG A 44 -37.65 27.37 -1.03
C ARG A 44 -38.14 26.77 -2.35
N VAL A 45 -37.37 25.84 -2.91
CA VAL A 45 -37.86 24.79 -3.81
C VAL A 45 -37.75 23.48 -3.06
N SER A 46 -38.86 22.76 -2.98
CA SER A 46 -38.93 21.42 -2.38
C SER A 46 -38.19 20.43 -3.27
N ALA A 47 -36.94 20.12 -2.91
CA ALA A 47 -36.23 18.96 -3.43
C ALA A 47 -36.38 17.83 -2.40
N ARG A 48 -36.98 16.71 -2.82
CA ARG A 48 -36.97 15.47 -2.04
C ARG A 48 -35.50 15.07 -1.83
N PRO A 49 -35.03 14.84 -0.60
CA PRO A 49 -33.68 14.34 -0.41
C PRO A 49 -33.68 12.88 -0.86
N LEU A 50 -33.06 12.61 -2.01
CA LEU A 50 -32.54 11.27 -2.28
C LEU A 50 -31.37 11.08 -1.31
N SER A 51 -31.66 10.48 -0.16
CA SER A 51 -30.66 10.08 0.81
C SER A 51 -29.85 8.94 0.20
N SER A 52 -28.80 9.27 -0.57
CA SER A 52 -27.68 8.35 -0.72
C SER A 52 -27.02 8.31 0.65
N LYS A 53 -27.28 7.24 1.42
CA LYS A 53 -26.52 6.94 2.63
C LYS A 53 -25.05 6.83 2.22
N PHE A 54 -24.30 7.92 2.37
CA PHE A 54 -22.88 7.82 2.58
C PHE A 54 -22.75 7.13 3.94
N GLU A 55 -22.66 5.81 3.93
CA GLU A 55 -22.09 5.09 5.07
C GLU A 55 -20.64 5.54 5.15
N SER A 56 -20.41 6.61 5.93
CA SER A 56 -19.08 6.91 6.40
C SER A 56 -18.62 5.65 7.11
N ILE A 57 -17.62 4.96 6.56
CA ILE A 57 -16.87 3.96 7.28
C ILE A 57 -16.22 4.73 8.43
N ALA A 58 -16.93 4.79 9.55
CA ALA A 58 -16.40 5.32 10.78
C ALA A 58 -15.17 4.48 11.09
N PHE A 59 -14.07 5.12 11.46
CA PHE A 59 -12.96 4.42 12.08
C PHE A 59 -13.53 3.80 13.35
N GLU A 60 -13.99 2.56 13.28
CA GLU A 60 -14.34 1.81 14.47
C GLU A 60 -13.08 1.73 15.31
N GLU A 61 -13.15 2.32 16.49
CA GLU A 61 -12.04 2.34 17.42
C GLU A 61 -11.65 0.89 17.75
N ARG A 62 -10.34 0.61 17.80
CA ARG A 62 -9.85 -0.71 18.22
C ARG A 62 -10.31 -0.94 19.65
N THR A 63 -11.20 -1.90 19.86
CA THR A 63 -11.79 -2.14 21.19
C THR A 63 -10.99 -3.16 22.00
N SER A 64 -10.30 -4.09 21.32
CA SER A 64 -9.52 -5.15 21.97
C SER A 64 -8.38 -5.69 21.08
N PRO A 65 -7.23 -6.09 21.67
CA PRO A 65 -6.19 -6.84 20.95
C PRO A 65 -6.69 -8.13 20.30
N THR A 66 -7.77 -8.72 20.85
CA THR A 66 -8.39 -9.96 20.34
C THR A 66 -8.90 -9.81 18.92
N GLU A 67 -9.36 -8.63 18.54
CA GLU A 67 -9.87 -8.37 17.20
C GLU A 67 -8.75 -8.45 16.15
N VAL A 68 -7.57 -7.90 16.47
CA VAL A 68 -6.39 -7.97 15.59
C VAL A 68 -5.91 -9.42 15.48
N LYS A 69 -5.85 -10.15 16.60
CA LYS A 69 -5.50 -11.57 16.62
C LYS A 69 -6.41 -12.37 15.69
N LYS A 70 -7.73 -12.18 15.81
CA LYS A 70 -8.72 -12.88 14.98
C LYS A 70 -8.55 -12.55 13.49
N GLU A 71 -8.25 -11.29 13.17
CA GLU A 71 -8.03 -10.90 11.77
C GLU A 71 -6.75 -11.51 11.19
N ILE A 72 -5.69 -11.62 11.99
CA ILE A 72 -4.45 -12.34 11.60
C ILE A 72 -4.74 -13.84 11.39
N GLU A 73 -5.55 -14.47 12.24
CA GLU A 73 -5.99 -15.87 12.07
C GLU A 73 -6.73 -16.06 10.73
N LEU A 74 -7.61 -15.14 10.36
CA LEU A 74 -8.30 -15.15 9.06
C LEU A 74 -7.32 -14.99 7.88
N CYS A 75 -6.27 -14.16 8.03
CA CYS A 75 -5.22 -14.07 7.01
C CYS A 75 -4.53 -15.42 6.80
N TYR A 76 -4.15 -16.11 7.88
CA TYR A 76 -3.55 -17.45 7.81
C TYR A 76 -4.50 -18.49 7.20
N GLU A 77 -5.78 -18.42 7.51
CA GLU A 77 -6.80 -19.30 6.90
C GLU A 77 -6.89 -19.12 5.39
N LEU A 78 -6.92 -17.87 4.93
CA LEU A 78 -6.95 -17.55 3.50
C LEU A 78 -5.69 -18.06 2.79
N ILE A 79 -4.50 -17.83 3.36
CA ILE A 79 -3.22 -18.29 2.81
C ILE A 79 -3.14 -19.81 2.77
N ARG A 80 -3.60 -20.49 3.82
CA ARG A 80 -3.61 -21.96 3.84
C ARG A 80 -4.51 -22.55 2.75
N ARG A 81 -5.64 -21.90 2.47
CA ARG A 81 -6.58 -22.35 1.43
C ARG A 81 -6.05 -22.10 0.03
N LEU A 82 -5.53 -20.90 -0.22
CA LEU A 82 -5.09 -20.49 -1.56
C LEU A 82 -3.64 -20.90 -1.85
N GLY A 83 -2.84 -21.24 -0.83
CA GLY A 83 -1.42 -21.47 -0.95
C GLY A 83 -0.60 -20.17 -0.95
N LYS A 84 0.66 -20.30 -0.53
CA LYS A 84 1.65 -19.21 -0.64
C LYS A 84 2.03 -18.99 -2.11
N GLY A 85 2.60 -17.84 -2.41
CA GLY A 85 3.04 -17.57 -3.78
C GLY A 85 3.72 -16.23 -3.93
N VAL A 86 3.42 -15.51 -5.02
CA VAL A 86 4.08 -14.25 -5.33
C VAL A 86 3.25 -13.08 -4.84
N VAL A 87 3.86 -12.24 -4.01
CA VAL A 87 3.25 -11.01 -3.49
C VAL A 87 3.67 -9.82 -4.33
N TYR A 88 2.70 -9.11 -4.89
CA TYR A 88 2.91 -7.89 -5.67
C TYR A 88 2.56 -6.66 -4.85
N LEU A 89 3.53 -5.76 -4.75
CA LEU A 89 3.41 -4.45 -4.12
C LEU A 89 3.50 -3.39 -5.22
N GLY A 90 2.59 -2.42 -5.28
CA GLY A 90 2.65 -1.45 -6.37
C GLY A 90 1.65 -0.30 -6.24
N SER A 91 1.78 0.69 -7.12
CA SER A 91 0.93 1.87 -7.13
C SER A 91 -0.54 1.52 -7.31
N SER A 92 -1.39 2.05 -6.44
CA SER A 92 -2.86 2.04 -6.62
C SER A 92 -3.36 3.07 -7.63
N ARG A 93 -2.47 3.91 -8.17
CA ARG A 93 -2.82 5.07 -9.02
C ARG A 93 -2.42 4.92 -10.49
N MET A 94 -1.53 3.98 -10.80
CA MET A 94 -1.12 3.69 -12.18
C MET A 94 -2.12 2.71 -12.81
N GLY A 95 -3.19 3.25 -13.40
CA GLY A 95 -4.27 2.47 -14.02
C GLY A 95 -3.96 2.01 -15.46
N PRO A 96 -4.96 1.42 -16.17
CA PRO A 96 -4.80 0.80 -17.48
C PRO A 96 -4.20 1.67 -18.60
N GLY A 97 -4.29 3.00 -18.47
CA GLY A 97 -3.68 3.93 -19.44
C GLY A 97 -2.17 4.13 -19.29
N HIS A 98 -1.54 3.59 -18.25
CA HIS A 98 -0.11 3.72 -17.97
C HIS A 98 0.67 2.51 -18.50
N SER A 99 1.85 2.71 -19.10
CA SER A 99 2.70 1.64 -19.65
C SER A 99 2.98 0.54 -18.62
N HIS A 100 3.35 0.94 -17.40
CA HIS A 100 3.65 0.01 -16.31
C HIS A 100 2.47 -0.90 -15.95
N TYR A 101 1.21 -0.49 -16.17
CA TYR A 101 0.07 -1.37 -15.93
C TYR A 101 0.10 -2.57 -16.88
N SER A 102 0.29 -2.34 -18.18
CA SER A 102 0.37 -3.42 -19.17
C SER A 102 1.58 -4.34 -18.92
N GLN A 103 2.74 -3.75 -18.59
CA GLN A 103 3.94 -4.52 -18.25
C GLN A 103 3.75 -5.37 -16.99
N THR A 104 3.08 -4.84 -15.97
CA THR A 104 2.75 -5.58 -14.74
C THR A 104 1.75 -6.70 -15.01
N GLN A 105 0.73 -6.47 -15.84
CA GLN A 105 -0.22 -7.51 -16.19
C GLN A 105 0.47 -8.67 -16.92
N GLU A 106 1.34 -8.35 -17.88
CA GLU A 106 2.17 -9.35 -18.55
C GLU A 106 3.08 -10.09 -17.56
N LEU A 107 3.79 -9.36 -16.70
CA LEU A 107 4.65 -9.95 -15.67
C LEU A 107 3.87 -10.89 -14.75
N GLY A 108 2.68 -10.47 -14.30
CA GLY A 108 1.79 -11.26 -13.45
C GLY A 108 1.41 -12.59 -14.11
N ARG A 109 1.04 -12.55 -15.40
CA ARG A 109 0.71 -13.74 -16.20
C ARG A 109 1.91 -14.67 -16.35
N GLU A 110 3.08 -14.13 -16.66
CA GLU A 110 4.30 -14.89 -16.89
C GLU A 110 4.82 -15.56 -15.62
N ILE A 111 4.88 -14.83 -14.50
CA ILE A 111 5.32 -15.36 -13.21
C ILE A 111 4.34 -16.41 -12.69
N ALA A 112 3.02 -16.17 -12.77
CA ALA A 112 2.02 -17.14 -12.32
C ALA A 112 2.11 -18.45 -13.13
N THR A 113 2.38 -18.35 -14.44
CA THR A 113 2.62 -19.53 -15.30
C THR A 113 3.92 -20.24 -14.92
N LEU A 114 5.00 -19.48 -14.71
CA LEU A 114 6.34 -19.99 -14.43
C LEU A 114 6.41 -20.72 -13.09
N LEU A 115 5.84 -20.14 -12.04
CA LEU A 115 5.94 -20.65 -10.66
C LEU A 115 4.79 -21.56 -10.26
N ASP A 116 3.70 -21.60 -11.04
CA ASP A 116 2.50 -22.37 -10.74
C ASP A 116 1.99 -22.15 -9.31
N CYS A 117 1.85 -20.88 -8.93
CA CYS A 117 1.50 -20.49 -7.57
C CYS A 117 0.48 -19.36 -7.53
N THR A 118 0.03 -19.03 -6.31
CA THR A 118 -0.97 -17.99 -6.08
C THR A 118 -0.37 -16.61 -6.21
N THR A 119 -1.05 -15.73 -6.93
CA THR A 119 -0.70 -14.31 -7.00
C THR A 119 -1.42 -13.53 -5.91
N TRP A 120 -0.65 -12.89 -5.03
CA TRP A 120 -1.13 -12.12 -3.89
C TRP A 120 -0.94 -10.61 -4.12
N SER A 121 -1.92 -9.79 -3.74
CA SER A 121 -1.82 -8.33 -3.79
C SER A 121 -2.61 -7.65 -2.66
N GLY A 122 -2.59 -6.32 -2.61
CA GLY A 122 -3.48 -5.54 -1.74
C GLY A 122 -4.95 -5.54 -2.18
N ALA A 123 -5.33 -6.27 -3.24
CA ALA A 123 -6.69 -6.27 -3.81
C ALA A 123 -7.27 -4.86 -4.05
N GLY A 124 -6.38 -3.98 -4.52
CA GLY A 124 -6.66 -2.61 -4.87
C GLY A 124 -6.51 -2.33 -6.37
N PRO A 125 -6.84 -1.11 -6.82
CA PRO A 125 -6.67 -0.72 -8.21
C PRO A 125 -5.19 -0.58 -8.61
N GLY A 126 -4.95 -0.15 -9.85
CA GLY A 126 -3.62 0.15 -10.36
C GLY A 126 -2.79 -1.10 -10.61
N LEU A 127 -1.52 -1.10 -10.22
CA LEU A 127 -0.60 -2.20 -10.52
C LEU A 127 -0.94 -3.49 -9.75
N MET A 128 -1.62 -3.38 -8.61
CA MET A 128 -2.13 -4.55 -7.89
C MET A 128 -3.20 -5.29 -8.73
N ASP A 129 -4.14 -4.53 -9.29
CA ASP A 129 -5.18 -5.05 -10.19
C ASP A 129 -4.56 -5.62 -11.48
N ALA A 130 -3.53 -4.97 -12.04
CA ALA A 130 -2.81 -5.50 -13.20
C ALA A 130 -2.22 -6.89 -12.95
N ALA A 131 -1.50 -7.07 -11.82
CA ALA A 131 -0.90 -8.35 -11.46
C ALA A 131 -1.98 -9.43 -11.24
N THR A 132 -3.06 -9.08 -10.53
CA THR A 132 -4.21 -9.98 -10.31
C THR A 132 -4.84 -10.41 -11.64
N LYS A 133 -5.06 -9.49 -12.58
CA LYS A 133 -5.60 -9.82 -13.91
C LYS A 133 -4.67 -10.72 -14.71
N GLY A 134 -3.37 -10.45 -14.71
CA GLY A 134 -2.40 -11.29 -15.39
C GLY A 134 -2.43 -12.74 -14.90
N ALA A 135 -2.51 -12.94 -13.58
CA ALA A 135 -2.62 -14.27 -13.00
C ALA A 135 -3.94 -14.97 -13.34
N LEU A 136 -5.06 -14.24 -13.36
CA LEU A 136 -6.36 -14.77 -13.81
C LEU A 136 -6.33 -15.18 -15.28
N GLU A 137 -5.66 -14.41 -16.15
CA GLU A 137 -5.45 -14.75 -17.56
C GLU A 137 -4.60 -16.01 -17.74
N ALA A 138 -3.67 -16.27 -16.82
CA ALA A 138 -2.91 -17.52 -16.75
C ALA A 138 -3.70 -18.70 -16.17
N GLY A 139 -4.95 -18.49 -15.75
CA GLY A 139 -5.78 -19.51 -15.10
C GLY A 139 -5.25 -19.94 -13.73
N LYS A 140 -4.51 -19.06 -13.03
CA LYS A 140 -3.90 -19.35 -11.73
C LYS A 140 -4.68 -18.71 -10.57
N PRO A 141 -4.54 -19.24 -9.34
CA PRO A 141 -5.23 -18.68 -8.19
C PRO A 141 -4.75 -17.26 -7.86
N VAL A 142 -5.66 -16.45 -7.32
CA VAL A 142 -5.37 -15.10 -6.83
C VAL A 142 -5.86 -14.92 -5.41
N GLY A 143 -5.07 -14.22 -4.62
CA GLY A 143 -5.31 -13.89 -3.22
C GLY A 143 -5.18 -12.39 -2.98
N GLY A 144 -5.85 -11.85 -1.96
CA GLY A 144 -5.60 -10.46 -1.60
C GLY A 144 -6.02 -10.01 -0.21
N PHE A 145 -5.34 -8.97 0.27
CA PHE A 145 -5.61 -8.34 1.57
C PHE A 145 -6.00 -6.88 1.36
N LYS A 146 -7.30 -6.66 1.20
CA LYS A 146 -7.89 -5.35 0.97
C LYS A 146 -7.90 -4.52 2.25
N ILE A 147 -7.89 -3.20 2.13
CA ILE A 147 -8.19 -2.27 3.23
C ILE A 147 -9.27 -1.27 2.81
N GLY A 148 -10.11 -0.83 3.74
CA GLY A 148 -11.27 0.03 3.45
C GLY A 148 -10.94 1.43 2.94
N LYS A 149 -9.70 1.92 3.13
CA LYS A 149 -9.24 3.19 2.59
C LYS A 149 -7.97 3.00 1.77
N GLU A 150 -8.07 3.26 0.49
CA GLU A 150 -7.00 3.01 -0.47
C GLU A 150 -6.82 4.21 -1.41
N ALA A 151 -5.58 4.56 -1.72
CA ALA A 151 -5.23 5.77 -2.48
C ALA A 151 -5.70 7.12 -1.90
N GLY A 152 -6.30 7.14 -0.70
CA GLY A 152 -6.91 8.31 -0.07
C GLY A 152 -8.44 8.30 -0.13
N GLU A 153 -9.02 7.36 -0.86
CA GLU A 153 -10.46 7.22 -1.07
C GLU A 153 -11.00 6.06 -0.23
N TRP A 154 -12.19 6.24 0.32
CA TRP A 154 -12.92 5.15 0.96
C TRP A 154 -13.48 4.25 -0.13
N THR A 155 -13.24 2.96 -0.02
CA THR A 155 -13.89 1.99 -0.89
C THR A 155 -15.37 2.00 -0.54
N THR A 156 -16.22 2.33 -1.50
CA THR A 156 -17.68 2.44 -1.31
C THR A 156 -18.33 1.11 -0.90
N SER A 157 -17.60 0.00 -1.04
CA SER A 157 -18.00 -1.31 -0.54
C SER A 157 -16.80 -2.07 0.03
N ASN A 158 -17.06 -2.95 1.00
CA ASN A 158 -16.11 -3.96 1.46
C ASN A 158 -15.90 -5.09 0.44
N PHE A 159 -16.54 -5.00 -0.74
CA PHE A 159 -16.47 -5.99 -1.79
C PHE A 159 -15.47 -5.61 -2.88
N HIS A 160 -14.77 -6.61 -3.42
CA HIS A 160 -13.92 -6.43 -4.58
C HIS A 160 -14.79 -6.38 -5.86
N PRO A 161 -14.47 -5.56 -6.88
CA PRO A 161 -15.34 -5.39 -8.05
C PRO A 161 -15.62 -6.66 -8.87
N TYR A 162 -14.68 -7.62 -8.89
CA TYR A 162 -14.79 -8.84 -9.70
C TYR A 162 -14.21 -10.10 -9.04
N LEU A 163 -13.55 -9.97 -7.88
CA LEU A 163 -12.99 -11.15 -7.21
C LEU A 163 -14.07 -11.77 -6.33
N PRO A 164 -14.18 -13.10 -6.27
CA PRO A 164 -15.09 -13.75 -5.35
C PRO A 164 -14.65 -13.51 -3.90
N SER A 165 -15.60 -13.54 -2.96
CA SER A 165 -15.33 -13.31 -1.52
C SER A 165 -14.32 -14.28 -0.93
N GLU A 166 -14.12 -15.43 -1.56
CA GLU A 166 -13.17 -16.46 -1.15
C GLU A 166 -11.73 -16.15 -1.59
N ALA A 167 -11.52 -15.17 -2.47
CA ALA A 167 -10.20 -14.81 -2.96
C ALA A 167 -9.52 -13.71 -2.14
N TYR A 168 -10.22 -12.99 -1.26
CA TYR A 168 -9.63 -11.88 -0.53
C TYR A 168 -10.22 -11.71 0.87
N LEU A 169 -9.48 -11.03 1.73
CA LEU A 169 -9.95 -10.56 3.03
C LEU A 169 -9.90 -9.03 3.05
N THR A 170 -11.01 -8.39 3.45
CA THR A 170 -11.02 -6.94 3.73
C THR A 170 -10.59 -6.74 5.18
N CYS A 171 -9.33 -6.37 5.35
CA CYS A 171 -8.73 -6.09 6.63
C CYS A 171 -9.22 -4.74 7.19
N ARG A 172 -9.67 -4.74 8.44
CA ARG A 172 -9.92 -3.52 9.20
C ARG A 172 -8.62 -2.98 9.77
N PHE A 173 -7.69 -3.87 10.15
CA PHE A 173 -6.42 -3.49 10.77
C PHE A 173 -5.26 -3.58 9.79
N PHE A 174 -4.58 -2.46 9.60
CA PHE A 174 -3.40 -2.40 8.73
C PHE A 174 -2.30 -3.40 9.15
N SER A 175 -2.15 -3.65 10.45
CA SER A 175 -1.22 -4.66 10.97
C SER A 175 -1.56 -6.09 10.53
N ALA A 176 -2.85 -6.44 10.45
CA ALA A 176 -3.26 -7.77 9.98
C ALA A 176 -3.05 -7.92 8.48
N ARG A 177 -3.32 -6.87 7.70
CA ARG A 177 -3.02 -6.80 6.26
C ARG A 177 -1.53 -7.02 5.99
N LYS A 178 -0.66 -6.28 6.68
CA LYS A 178 0.80 -6.40 6.56
C LYS A 178 1.28 -7.81 6.87
N HIS A 179 0.78 -8.38 7.98
CA HIS A 179 1.07 -9.75 8.36
C HIS A 179 0.65 -10.78 7.29
N GLY A 180 -0.54 -10.60 6.71
CA GLY A 180 -1.02 -11.46 5.62
C GLY A 180 -0.13 -11.40 4.38
N LEU A 181 0.27 -10.20 3.95
CA LEU A 181 1.17 -10.03 2.80
C LEU A 181 2.55 -10.66 3.06
N VAL A 182 3.12 -10.48 4.26
CA VAL A 182 4.38 -11.12 4.64
C VAL A 182 4.23 -12.64 4.60
N ASP A 183 3.25 -13.21 5.30
CA ASP A 183 3.12 -14.66 5.39
C ASP A 183 2.82 -15.32 4.03
N ALA A 184 2.14 -14.62 3.12
CA ALA A 184 1.88 -15.12 1.76
C ALA A 184 3.15 -15.36 0.93
N ALA A 185 4.26 -14.66 1.24
CA ALA A 185 5.55 -14.78 0.55
C ALA A 185 6.59 -15.62 1.31
N VAL A 186 6.35 -15.97 2.58
CA VAL A 186 7.33 -16.73 3.40
C VAL A 186 7.67 -18.06 2.73
N ARG A 187 8.96 -18.30 2.54
CA ARG A 187 9.50 -19.54 2.00
C ARG A 187 9.97 -20.44 3.14
N ARG A 188 9.37 -21.61 3.30
CA ARG A 188 9.70 -22.61 4.34
C ARG A 188 10.35 -23.87 3.80
N SER A 189 10.30 -24.09 2.50
CA SER A 189 10.91 -25.22 1.81
C SER A 189 11.46 -24.77 0.46
N ILE A 190 12.42 -25.55 -0.07
CA ILE A 190 12.90 -25.36 -1.44
C ILE A 190 11.77 -25.50 -2.48
N THR A 191 10.76 -26.30 -2.17
CA THR A 191 9.57 -26.55 -3.01
C THR A 191 8.58 -25.38 -3.00
N ASP A 192 8.67 -24.47 -2.04
CA ASP A 192 7.78 -23.32 -1.97
C ASP A 192 8.11 -22.36 -3.12
N ARG A 193 7.09 -22.05 -3.92
CA ARG A 193 7.19 -21.18 -5.09
C ARG A 193 6.76 -19.76 -4.74
N THR A 194 7.49 -19.12 -3.83
CA THR A 194 7.19 -17.77 -3.36
C THR A 194 8.18 -16.74 -3.88
N ALA A 195 7.72 -15.50 -3.98
CA ALA A 195 8.55 -14.34 -4.29
C ALA A 195 7.83 -13.05 -3.85
N VAL A 196 8.57 -11.95 -3.83
CA VAL A 196 8.01 -10.61 -3.68
C VAL A 196 8.42 -9.77 -4.87
N VAL A 197 7.47 -9.04 -5.45
CA VAL A 197 7.69 -8.16 -6.59
C VAL A 197 7.25 -6.75 -6.19
N ALA A 198 8.21 -5.87 -5.97
CA ALA A 198 7.99 -4.45 -5.75
C ALA A 198 7.98 -3.70 -7.09
N LEU A 199 6.79 -3.28 -7.50
CA LEU A 199 6.51 -2.49 -8.69
C LEU A 199 6.52 -1.00 -8.37
N PRO A 200 6.69 -0.11 -9.37
CA PRO A 200 6.61 1.34 -9.21
C PRO A 200 5.41 1.79 -8.34
N GLY A 201 5.70 2.56 -7.30
CA GLY A 201 4.78 2.76 -6.21
C GLY A 201 5.07 3.97 -5.33
N GLY A 202 4.11 4.30 -4.47
CA GLY A 202 4.22 5.40 -3.52
C GLY A 202 4.49 4.93 -2.09
N ILE A 203 4.10 5.74 -1.10
CA ILE A 203 4.33 5.48 0.33
C ILE A 203 3.89 4.07 0.75
N GLY A 204 2.70 3.62 0.35
CA GLY A 204 2.21 2.29 0.73
C GLY A 204 3.09 1.16 0.19
N THR A 205 3.54 1.27 -1.06
CA THR A 205 4.46 0.31 -1.67
C THR A 205 5.82 0.32 -0.97
N LEU A 206 6.36 1.51 -0.66
CA LEU A 206 7.64 1.62 0.06
C LEU A 206 7.55 1.07 1.48
N ASP A 207 6.42 1.28 2.17
CA ASP A 207 6.16 0.75 3.51
C ASP A 207 6.16 -0.78 3.53
N GLU A 208 5.40 -1.41 2.63
CA GLU A 208 5.37 -2.88 2.50
C GLU A 208 6.73 -3.45 2.03
N MET A 209 7.40 -2.76 1.10
CA MET A 209 8.71 -3.16 0.57
C MET A 209 9.77 -3.15 1.66
N PHE A 210 9.94 -2.03 2.38
CA PHE A 210 10.95 -1.93 3.43
C PHE A 210 10.64 -2.79 4.66
N GLU A 211 9.37 -3.04 4.97
CA GLU A 211 9.01 -4.01 6.02
C GLU A 211 9.51 -5.42 5.70
N ILE A 212 9.26 -5.91 4.48
CA ILE A 212 9.73 -7.25 4.07
C ILE A 212 11.26 -7.30 4.02
N LEU A 213 11.91 -6.26 3.48
CA LEU A 213 13.37 -6.21 3.46
C LEU A 213 13.96 -6.25 4.87
N ALA A 214 13.38 -5.50 5.82
CA ALA A 214 13.81 -5.54 7.21
C ALA A 214 13.64 -6.93 7.82
N LEU A 215 12.56 -7.66 7.49
CA LEU A 215 12.37 -9.04 7.95
C LEU A 215 13.40 -10.02 7.37
N ILE A 216 13.80 -9.83 6.11
CA ILE A 216 14.87 -10.62 5.47
C ILE A 216 16.22 -10.30 6.13
N GLN A 217 16.53 -9.00 6.28
CA GLN A 217 17.76 -8.51 6.92
C GLN A 217 17.91 -9.02 8.36
N LEU A 218 16.81 -9.07 9.12
CA LEU A 218 16.77 -9.57 10.50
C LEU A 218 16.64 -11.10 10.58
N GLU A 219 16.72 -11.81 9.44
CA GLU A 219 16.60 -13.27 9.35
C GLU A 219 15.30 -13.81 9.97
N ARG A 220 14.23 -12.99 10.01
CA ARG A 220 12.90 -13.42 10.48
C ARG A 220 12.16 -14.21 9.41
N ILE A 221 12.49 -13.95 8.16
CA ILE A 221 12.09 -14.74 6.98
C ILE A 221 13.33 -14.91 6.10
N GLY A 222 13.39 -15.99 5.31
CA GLY A 222 14.46 -16.14 4.32
C GLY A 222 15.78 -16.72 4.83
N SER A 223 15.91 -16.98 6.14
CA SER A 223 17.16 -17.45 6.77
C SER A 223 17.53 -18.89 6.39
N GLU A 224 16.57 -19.82 6.44
CA GLU A 224 16.76 -21.20 5.99
C GLU A 224 16.66 -21.32 4.46
N HIS A 225 15.70 -20.59 3.88
CA HIS A 225 15.40 -20.62 2.45
C HIS A 225 15.17 -19.20 1.92
N PRO A 226 16.07 -18.65 1.08
CA PRO A 226 15.96 -17.28 0.59
C PRO A 226 14.62 -16.98 -0.08
N VAL A 227 13.98 -15.89 0.34
CA VAL A 227 12.77 -15.35 -0.29
C VAL A 227 13.21 -14.49 -1.48
N PRO A 228 12.91 -14.87 -2.73
CA PRO A 228 13.26 -14.04 -3.89
C PRO A 228 12.53 -12.70 -3.82
N PHE A 229 13.27 -11.60 -3.74
CA PHE A 229 12.72 -10.25 -3.76
C PHE A 229 13.15 -9.53 -5.04
N LEU A 230 12.21 -8.99 -5.80
CA LEU A 230 12.44 -8.29 -7.05
C LEU A 230 12.02 -6.82 -6.92
N LEU A 231 12.91 -5.91 -7.28
CA LEU A 231 12.60 -4.48 -7.43
C LEU A 231 12.49 -4.15 -8.93
N MET A 232 11.28 -3.91 -9.41
CA MET A 232 11.02 -3.59 -10.81
C MET A 232 11.30 -2.11 -11.07
N ASN A 233 12.47 -1.83 -11.63
CA ASN A 233 12.97 -0.49 -11.92
C ASN A 233 12.60 -0.04 -13.33
N TYR A 234 11.32 -0.18 -13.70
CA TYR A 234 10.82 0.26 -15.01
C TYR A 234 11.12 1.75 -15.22
N ASP A 235 11.67 2.08 -16.39
CA ASP A 235 12.05 3.44 -16.75
C ASP A 235 12.93 4.15 -15.71
N SER A 236 13.72 3.39 -14.95
CA SER A 236 14.56 3.91 -13.87
C SER A 236 13.76 4.59 -12.74
N PHE A 237 12.50 4.17 -12.51
CA PHE A 237 11.61 4.73 -11.48
C PHE A 237 12.26 4.80 -10.09
N TYR A 238 13.05 3.80 -9.71
CA TYR A 238 13.70 3.69 -8.41
C TYR A 238 15.12 4.26 -8.37
N LEU A 239 15.64 4.86 -9.45
CA LEU A 239 17.02 5.37 -9.50
C LEU A 239 17.34 6.28 -8.31
N LYS A 240 16.49 7.28 -8.03
CA LYS A 240 16.70 8.20 -6.90
C LYS A 240 16.63 7.52 -5.53
N LEU A 241 15.86 6.45 -5.40
CA LEU A 241 15.80 5.69 -4.15
C LEU A 241 17.09 4.87 -3.97
N LEU A 242 17.58 4.27 -5.04
CA LEU A 242 18.85 3.54 -5.03
C LEU A 242 20.01 4.49 -4.72
N ASP A 243 20.05 5.68 -5.34
CA ASP A 243 21.04 6.73 -5.03
C ASP A 243 20.96 7.15 -3.55
N PHE A 244 19.75 7.31 -2.99
CA PHE A 244 19.58 7.63 -1.57
C PHE A 244 20.09 6.50 -0.66
N LEU A 245 19.85 5.24 -1.00
CA LEU A 245 20.38 4.10 -0.25
C LEU A 245 21.91 4.01 -0.38
N ASP A 246 22.47 4.49 -1.49
CA ASP A 246 23.91 4.65 -1.64
C ASP A 246 24.48 5.74 -0.73
N ASP A 247 23.80 6.88 -0.60
CA ASP A 247 24.16 7.91 0.39
C ASP A 247 24.09 7.36 1.82
N CYS A 248 23.09 6.53 2.14
CA CYS A 248 22.97 5.89 3.45
C CYS A 248 24.20 5.04 3.81
N LYS A 249 24.89 4.44 2.81
CA LYS A 249 26.20 3.77 3.02
C LYS A 249 27.27 4.78 3.42
N VAL A 250 27.33 5.92 2.73
CA VAL A 250 28.29 7.00 3.03
C VAL A 250 28.09 7.53 4.46
N TRP A 251 26.83 7.62 4.92
CA TRP A 251 26.49 8.02 6.29
C TRP A 251 26.69 6.92 7.34
N GLY A 252 27.03 5.69 6.95
CA GLY A 252 27.23 4.55 7.86
C GLY A 252 25.95 3.97 8.44
N THR A 253 24.80 4.19 7.79
CA THR A 253 23.49 3.65 8.24
C THR A 253 23.15 2.28 7.62
N VAL A 254 23.88 1.90 6.57
CA VAL A 254 23.85 0.57 5.92
C VAL A 254 25.28 0.20 5.51
N PHE A 255 25.64 -1.08 5.58
CA PHE A 255 26.95 -1.55 5.13
C PHE A 255 27.01 -1.71 3.61
N ASP A 256 28.22 -1.71 3.07
CA ASP A 256 28.41 -1.99 1.64
C ASP A 256 27.94 -3.40 1.28
N GLY A 257 27.24 -3.52 0.16
CA GLY A 257 26.60 -4.76 -0.29
C GLY A 257 25.36 -5.21 0.49
N GLU A 258 25.05 -4.61 1.65
CA GLU A 258 23.94 -5.04 2.52
C GLU A 258 22.61 -4.96 1.78
N VAL A 259 22.23 -3.77 1.29
CA VAL A 259 20.96 -3.59 0.58
C VAL A 259 20.93 -4.35 -0.75
N ALA A 260 22.07 -4.41 -1.46
CA ALA A 260 22.18 -5.13 -2.73
C ALA A 260 21.99 -6.64 -2.58
N SER A 261 22.22 -7.20 -1.38
CA SER A 261 22.00 -8.61 -1.08
C SER A 261 20.52 -8.97 -0.82
N LEU A 262 19.68 -7.98 -0.47
CA LEU A 262 18.30 -8.22 -0.07
C LEU A 262 17.33 -8.38 -1.25
N TRP A 263 17.66 -7.84 -2.43
CA TRP A 263 16.80 -7.87 -3.60
C TRP A 263 17.55 -8.01 -4.92
N LYS A 264 16.79 -8.31 -5.98
CA LYS A 264 17.24 -8.23 -7.36
C LYS A 264 16.55 -7.06 -8.05
N VAL A 265 17.32 -6.02 -8.40
CA VAL A 265 16.84 -4.95 -9.28
C VAL A 265 16.71 -5.49 -10.71
N CYS A 266 15.54 -5.29 -11.31
CA CYS A 266 15.20 -5.72 -12.68
C CYS A 266 14.67 -4.53 -13.48
N ASN A 267 15.22 -4.27 -14.66
CA ASN A 267 14.77 -3.14 -15.50
C ASN A 267 13.61 -3.52 -16.45
N ASN A 268 13.30 -4.81 -16.58
CA ASN A 268 12.24 -5.35 -17.44
C ASN A 268 11.76 -6.73 -16.95
N ASN A 269 10.66 -7.22 -17.53
CA ASN A 269 10.06 -8.52 -17.17
C ASN A 269 11.00 -9.70 -17.42
N SER A 270 11.77 -9.67 -18.51
CA SER A 270 12.67 -10.77 -18.88
C SER A 270 13.77 -11.00 -17.83
N GLU A 271 14.33 -9.93 -17.26
CA GLU A 271 15.28 -10.01 -16.15
C GLU A 271 14.65 -10.64 -14.90
N ALA A 272 13.41 -10.25 -14.58
CA ALA A 272 12.67 -10.80 -13.45
C ALA A 272 12.41 -12.31 -13.59
N LEU A 273 11.94 -12.74 -14.77
CA LEU A 273 11.70 -14.15 -15.08
C LEU A 273 13.01 -14.96 -15.07
N ALA A 274 14.07 -14.43 -15.66
CA ALA A 274 15.38 -15.07 -15.66
C ALA A 274 15.91 -15.27 -14.23
N TYR A 275 15.70 -14.29 -13.34
CA TYR A 275 16.04 -14.43 -11.93
C TYR A 275 15.20 -15.50 -11.22
N LEU A 276 13.88 -15.46 -11.38
CA LEU A 276 12.97 -16.40 -10.72
C LEU A 276 13.14 -17.85 -11.18
N SER A 277 13.51 -18.08 -12.44
CA SER A 277 13.76 -19.42 -12.99
C SER A 277 14.80 -20.22 -12.19
N LYS A 278 15.74 -19.54 -11.52
CA LYS A 278 16.79 -20.15 -10.68
C LYS A 278 16.25 -20.78 -9.40
N PHE A 279 15.03 -20.42 -8.99
CA PHE A 279 14.38 -20.91 -7.77
C PHE A 279 13.39 -22.05 -8.02
N ILE A 280 13.33 -22.55 -9.26
CA ILE A 280 12.45 -23.64 -9.69
C ILE A 280 13.14 -25.01 -9.61
N ILE A 281 14.48 -25.02 -9.65
CA ILE A 281 15.34 -26.21 -9.69
C ILE A 281 15.32 -26.96 -8.35
#